data_AF-A0A7S3FV10-F1
#
_entry.id   AF-A0A7S3FV10-F1
#
_cell.length_a   1.000
_cell.length_b   1.000
_cell.length_c   1.000
_cell.angle_alpha   90.00
_cell.angle_beta   90.00
_cell.angle_gamma   90.00
#
_symmetry.space_group_name_H-M   'P 1'
#
loop_
_entity.id
_entity.type
_entity.pdbx_description
1 polymer ?
#
loop_
_entity_poly.entity_id
_entity_poly.type
_entity_poly.pdbx_seq_one_letter_code
_entity_poly.pdbx_strand_id
1 'polypeptide(L)'
;VKGMDLIFAEAHLKAKKGNEEERLSQVDKLVDFKKQTKRFFRNQYPIFISGDFNDVPQSDSISQIMEKEFIDLYSLKNVPYPRELQQEEAAEEYRERIEAYQ
;
A
#
# COMPACT_ATOMS: atom_id res chain seq x y z
N VAL A 1 19.69 -21.28 -2.12
CA VAL A 1 18.84 -20.35 -2.91
C VAL A 1 19.76 -19.43 -3.69
N LYS A 2 19.71 -19.41 -5.02
CA LYS A 2 20.44 -18.37 -5.80
C LYS A 2 19.76 -17.03 -5.53
N GLY A 3 20.54 -15.96 -5.37
CA GLY A 3 19.99 -14.61 -5.20
C GLY A 3 19.01 -14.28 -6.33
N MET A 4 17.83 -13.79 -5.99
CA MET A 4 16.85 -13.27 -6.94
C MET A 4 16.90 -11.77 -6.84
N ASP A 5 17.22 -11.10 -7.95
CA ASP A 5 17.14 -9.65 -8.02
C ASP A 5 15.65 -9.23 -8.03
N LEU A 6 15.36 -8.14 -7.33
CA LEU A 6 14.02 -7.59 -7.22
C LEU A 6 14.07 -6.07 -7.35
N ILE A 7 12.92 -5.49 -7.69
CA ILE A 7 12.74 -4.05 -7.71
C ILE A 7 11.89 -3.69 -6.51
N PHE A 8 12.42 -2.80 -5.68
CA PHE A 8 11.75 -2.32 -4.48
C PHE A 8 11.46 -0.82 -4.62
N ALA A 9 10.23 -0.42 -4.29
CA ALA A 9 9.81 0.97 -4.24
C ALA A 9 9.11 1.26 -2.90
N GLU A 10 9.29 2.48 -2.41
CA GLU A 10 8.63 3.01 -1.23
C GLU A 10 7.80 4.23 -1.61
N ALA A 11 6.59 4.34 -1.08
CA ALA A 11 5.67 5.45 -1.36
C ALA A 11 5.04 5.96 -0.07
N HIS A 12 4.95 7.29 0.07
CA HIS A 12 4.20 7.95 1.13
C HIS A 12 3.21 8.92 0.49
N LEU A 13 1.93 8.57 0.54
CA LEU A 13 0.85 9.31 -0.13
C LEU A 13 0.37 10.49 0.70
N LYS A 14 -0.37 11.40 0.05
CA LYS A 14 -0.83 12.63 0.67
C LYS A 14 -1.73 12.38 1.89
N ALA A 15 -1.29 12.84 3.05
CA ALA A 15 -2.02 12.73 4.30
C ALA A 15 -3.22 13.70 4.39
N LYS A 16 -4.03 13.52 5.45
CA LYS A 16 -5.24 14.29 5.82
C LYS A 16 -6.48 14.02 4.94
N LYS A 17 -7.64 14.20 5.55
CA LYS A 17 -8.96 14.16 4.91
C LYS A 17 -9.12 15.34 3.94
N GLY A 18 -9.77 15.14 2.80
CA GLY A 18 -9.95 16.14 1.74
C GLY A 18 -8.93 16.06 0.59
N ASN A 19 -7.96 15.15 0.68
CA ASN A 19 -6.93 14.91 -0.35
C ASN A 19 -7.15 13.57 -1.09
N GLU A 20 -8.35 13.01 -1.06
CA GLU A 20 -8.68 11.69 -1.60
C GLU A 20 -8.36 11.61 -3.11
N GLU A 21 -8.76 12.62 -3.90
CA GLU A 21 -8.47 12.67 -5.34
C GLU A 21 -6.97 12.76 -5.65
N GLU A 22 -6.20 13.50 -4.84
CA GLU A 22 -4.75 13.60 -5.01
C GLU A 22 -4.08 12.25 -4.71
N ARG A 23 -4.53 11.55 -3.65
CA ARG A 23 -4.05 10.19 -3.36
C ARG A 23 -4.35 9.22 -4.49
N LEU A 24 -5.56 9.26 -5.07
CA LEU A 24 -5.92 8.44 -6.23
C LEU A 24 -4.98 8.68 -7.41
N SER A 25 -4.72 9.95 -7.75
CA SER A 25 -3.76 10.29 -8.81
C SER A 25 -2.33 9.81 -8.51
N GLN A 26 -1.92 9.81 -7.24
CA GLN A 26 -0.62 9.26 -6.84
C GLN A 26 -0.57 7.73 -6.99
N VAL A 27 -1.67 7.02 -6.71
CA VAL A 27 -1.77 5.57 -6.93
C VAL A 27 -1.71 5.23 -8.42
N ASP A 28 -2.39 5.99 -9.28
CA ASP A 28 -2.29 5.81 -10.74
C ASP A 28 -0.83 5.91 -11.22
N LYS A 29 -0.06 6.85 -10.65
CA LYS A 29 1.38 6.97 -10.94
C LYS A 29 2.18 5.74 -10.49
N LEU A 30 1.81 5.10 -9.37
CA LEU A 30 2.44 3.83 -8.94
C LEU A 30 2.11 2.68 -9.90
N VAL A 31 0.88 2.63 -10.40
CA VAL A 31 0.47 1.65 -11.42
C VAL A 31 1.24 1.87 -12.73
N ASP A 32 1.39 3.12 -13.16
CA ASP A 32 2.16 3.45 -14.35
C ASP A 32 3.66 3.16 -14.17
N PHE A 33 4.22 3.44 -12.99
CA PHE A 33 5.57 3.02 -12.63
C PHE A 33 5.74 1.51 -12.79
N LYS A 34 4.81 0.70 -12.26
CA LYS A 34 4.82 -0.76 -12.43
C LYS A 34 4.82 -1.14 -13.91
N LYS A 35 3.93 -0.57 -14.73
CA LYS A 35 3.83 -0.89 -16.17
C LYS A 35 5.12 -0.55 -16.92
N GLN A 36 5.67 0.64 -16.69
CA GLN A 36 6.90 1.10 -17.35
C GLN A 36 8.11 0.26 -16.94
N THR A 37 8.23 -0.02 -15.64
CA THR A 37 9.30 -0.85 -15.08
C THR A 37 9.24 -2.27 -15.64
N LYS A 38 8.05 -2.88 -15.66
CA LYS A 38 7.81 -4.19 -16.27
C LYS A 38 8.20 -4.22 -17.75
N ARG A 39 7.87 -3.17 -18.50
CA ARG A 39 8.25 -3.04 -19.91
C ARG A 39 9.77 -2.92 -20.08
N PHE A 40 10.43 -2.09 -19.29
CA PHE A 40 11.87 -1.84 -19.37
C PHE A 40 12.68 -3.10 -19.03
N PHE A 41 12.36 -3.75 -17.91
CA PHE A 41 13.02 -4.98 -17.46
C PHE A 41 12.41 -6.25 -18.04
N ARG A 42 11.51 -6.15 -19.03
CA ARG A 42 10.87 -7.29 -19.73
C ARG A 42 10.27 -8.33 -18.77
N ASN A 43 9.63 -7.88 -17.69
CA ASN A 43 9.06 -8.71 -16.63
C ASN A 43 10.06 -9.63 -15.90
N GLN A 44 11.37 -9.37 -15.99
CA GLN A 44 12.40 -10.24 -15.41
C GLN A 44 12.38 -10.25 -13.88
N TYR A 45 12.07 -9.11 -13.25
CA TYR A 45 12.18 -8.93 -11.80
C TYR A 45 10.80 -8.68 -11.17
N PRO A 46 10.51 -9.28 -10.00
CA PRO A 46 9.33 -8.92 -9.23
C PRO A 46 9.46 -7.49 -8.71
N ILE A 47 8.31 -6.81 -8.58
CA ILE A 47 8.22 -5.44 -8.07
C ILE A 47 7.48 -5.49 -6.74
N PHE A 48 8.11 -4.97 -5.70
CA PHE A 48 7.52 -4.75 -4.38
C PHE A 48 7.34 -3.26 -4.15
N ILE A 49 6.15 -2.88 -3.71
CA ILE A 49 5.84 -1.51 -3.29
C ILE A 49 5.41 -1.57 -1.84
N SER A 50 5.99 -0.72 -1.00
CA SER A 50 5.64 -0.57 0.41
C SER A 50 5.43 0.89 0.77
N GLY A 51 4.79 1.14 1.90
CA GLY A 51 4.75 2.47 2.52
C GLY A 51 3.38 2.87 3.05
N ASP A 52 3.26 4.14 3.43
CA ASP A 52 2.04 4.69 4.03
C ASP A 52 1.15 5.33 2.96
N PHE A 53 0.02 4.68 2.71
CA PHE A 53 -0.90 5.05 1.64
C PHE A 53 -1.98 6.01 2.13
N ASN A 54 -2.05 6.26 3.45
CA ASN A 54 -3.07 7.12 4.07
C ASN A 54 -4.50 6.80 3.59
N ASP A 55 -4.79 5.53 3.29
CA ASP A 55 -6.12 5.09 2.84
C ASP A 55 -7.09 5.06 4.02
N VAL A 56 -8.34 5.43 3.76
CA VAL A 56 -9.41 5.39 4.77
C VAL A 56 -10.41 4.32 4.34
N PRO A 57 -10.74 3.32 5.20
CA PRO A 57 -11.50 2.11 4.82
C PRO A 57 -12.88 2.32 4.18
N GLN A 58 -13.43 3.53 4.26
CA GLN A 58 -14.78 3.87 3.77
C GLN A 58 -14.78 4.53 2.39
N SER A 59 -13.61 4.66 1.77
CA SER A 59 -13.45 5.33 0.49
C SER A 59 -13.38 4.29 -0.63
N ASP A 60 -14.04 4.51 -1.77
CA ASP A 60 -13.94 3.70 -3.00
C ASP A 60 -12.55 3.83 -3.69
N SER A 61 -11.46 3.67 -2.93
CA SER A 61 -10.32 4.59 -3.00
C SER A 61 -9.03 3.92 -3.46
N ILE A 62 -8.16 3.47 -2.58
CA ILE A 62 -6.82 3.06 -3.01
C ILE A 62 -6.73 1.55 -3.04
N SER A 63 -7.40 0.91 -2.08
CA SER A 63 -7.49 -0.54 -1.94
C SER A 63 -7.98 -1.25 -3.22
N GLN A 64 -9.01 -0.75 -3.91
CA GLN A 64 -9.52 -1.40 -5.14
C GLN A 64 -8.51 -1.37 -6.31
N ILE A 65 -7.84 -0.23 -6.52
CA ILE A 65 -6.82 -0.09 -7.57
C ILE A 65 -5.62 -0.97 -7.22
N MET A 66 -5.22 -0.97 -5.96
CA MET A 66 -4.12 -1.77 -5.46
C MET A 66 -4.41 -3.27 -5.55
N GLU A 67 -5.61 -3.75 -5.23
CA GLU A 67 -5.99 -5.18 -5.35
C GLU A 67 -6.07 -5.64 -6.81
N LYS A 68 -6.47 -4.77 -7.72
CA LYS A 68 -6.52 -5.09 -9.16
C LYS A 68 -5.12 -5.20 -9.76
N GLU A 69 -4.20 -4.35 -9.33
CA GLU A 69 -2.88 -4.21 -9.94
C GLU A 69 -1.76 -4.91 -9.14
N PHE A 70 -1.94 -5.14 -7.85
CA PHE A 70 -0.94 -5.68 -6.95
C PHE A 70 -1.53 -6.78 -6.06
N ILE A 71 -0.66 -7.60 -5.49
CA ILE A 71 -1.05 -8.56 -4.47
C ILE A 71 -0.79 -7.89 -3.12
N ASP A 72 -1.82 -7.69 -2.31
CA ASP A 72 -1.63 -7.29 -0.92
C ASP A 72 -1.05 -8.48 -0.14
N LEU A 73 0.19 -8.34 0.32
CA LEU A 73 0.89 -9.38 1.05
C LEU A 73 0.26 -9.64 2.43
N TYR A 74 -0.39 -8.64 3.04
CA TYR A 74 -1.04 -8.79 4.33
C TYR A 74 -2.37 -9.55 4.24
N SER A 75 -3.02 -9.55 3.07
CA SER A 75 -4.19 -10.39 2.78
C SER A 75 -3.89 -11.89 2.61
N LEU A 76 -2.62 -12.26 2.41
CA LEU A 76 -2.22 -13.65 2.22
C LEU A 76 -2.28 -14.40 3.57
N LYS A 77 -3.36 -15.15 3.79
CA LYS A 77 -3.71 -15.90 5.02
C LYS A 77 -2.63 -16.82 5.63
N ASN A 78 -1.50 -17.02 4.94
CA ASN A 78 -0.43 -17.94 5.34
C ASN A 78 0.93 -17.26 5.56
N VAL A 79 1.00 -15.93 5.61
CA VAL A 79 2.19 -15.26 6.13
C VAL A 79 2.06 -15.29 7.66
N PRO A 80 2.91 -16.02 8.39
CA PRO A 80 2.90 -15.96 9.84
C PRO A 80 3.31 -14.55 10.24
N TYR A 81 2.33 -13.71 10.51
CA TYR A 81 2.55 -12.52 11.32
C TYR A 81 3.25 -12.98 12.59
N PRO A 82 4.32 -12.29 13.04
CA PRO A 82 4.74 -12.40 14.43
C PRO A 82 3.50 -12.12 15.28
N ARG A 83 2.86 -13.19 15.76
CA ARG A 83 1.73 -13.12 16.66
C ARG A 83 2.28 -12.46 17.91
N GLU A 84 1.74 -11.29 18.19
CA GLU A 84 1.86 -10.46 19.39
C GLU A 84 2.23 -9.03 19.00
N LEU A 85 1.27 -8.30 18.43
CA LEU A 85 1.17 -6.84 18.53
C LEU A 85 -0.25 -6.45 18.10
N GLN A 86 -1.18 -6.58 19.05
CA GLN A 86 -2.16 -5.53 19.38
C GLN A 86 -2.78 -4.74 18.20
N GLN A 87 -3.30 -5.41 17.17
CA GLN A 87 -3.95 -4.70 16.05
C GLN A 87 -5.30 -4.08 16.44
N GLU A 88 -6.01 -4.62 17.44
CA GLU A 88 -7.25 -3.99 17.94
C GLU A 88 -6.95 -2.72 18.74
N GLU A 89 -5.99 -2.74 19.66
CA GLU A 89 -5.62 -1.55 20.45
C GLU A 89 -4.99 -0.45 19.57
N ALA A 90 -4.15 -0.81 18.58
CA ALA A 90 -3.54 0.19 17.68
C ALA A 90 -4.57 0.81 16.71
N ALA A 91 -5.58 0.05 16.29
CA ALA A 91 -6.67 0.57 15.45
C ALA A 91 -7.60 1.51 16.24
N GLU A 92 -7.81 1.23 17.52
CA GLU A 92 -8.64 2.04 18.41
C GLU A 92 -7.93 3.33 18.84
N GLU A 93 -6.65 3.27 19.24
CA GLU A 93 -5.83 4.47 19.49
C GLU A 93 -5.73 5.37 18.24
N TYR A 94 -5.64 4.78 17.05
CA TYR A 94 -5.60 5.52 15.80
C TYR A 94 -6.94 6.23 15.52
N ARG A 95 -8.07 5.58 15.80
CA ARG A 95 -9.41 6.19 15.69
C ARG A 95 -9.56 7.37 16.66
N GLU A 96 -9.21 7.17 17.93
CA GLU A 96 -9.29 8.21 18.96
C GLU A 96 -8.39 9.41 18.63
N ARG A 97 -7.18 9.18 18.12
CA ARG A 97 -6.29 10.27 17.67
C ARG A 97 -6.88 11.07 16.52
N ILE A 98 -7.52 10.43 15.54
CA ILE A 98 -8.10 11.13 14.40
C ILE A 98 -9.27 12.03 14.84
N GLU A 99 -10.08 11.57 15.79
CA GLU A 99 -11.20 12.35 16.33
C GLU A 99 -10.74 13.56 17.15
N ALA A 100 -9.60 13.46 17.85
CA ALA A 100 -9.03 14.58 18.63
C ALA A 100 -8.45 15.73 17.79
N TYR A 101 -8.26 15.55 16.48
CA TYR A 101 -7.74 16.58 15.56
C TYR A 101 -8.81 17.23 14.67
N GLN A 102 -10.10 16.96 14.91
CA GLN A 102 -11.23 17.66 14.29
C GLN A 102 -11.72 18.81 15.18
#